data_AF-A0A059A2T4-F1
#
_entry.id   AF-A0A059A2T4-F1
#
_cell.length_a   1.000
_cell.length_b   1.000
_cell.length_c   1.000
_cell.angle_alpha   90.00
_cell.angle_beta   90.00
_cell.angle_gamma   90.00
#
_symmetry.space_group_name_H-M   'P 1'
#
loop_
_entity.id
_entity.type
_entity.pdbx_description
1 polymer ?
#
loop_
_entity_poly.entity_id
_entity_poly.type
_entity_poly.pdbx_seq_one_letter_code
_entity_poly.pdbx_strand_id
1 'polypeptide(L)'
;SVKDSVVGEERIAQYLLAVLNTRGTPLHWKHSNNRRMEGIRYEPEEKHDYNLKDLRPKKKPPNVSDVLYIEDMVTEVQRTLYFSLSEFGGDVENENDLECLIEEQFEALQKALRIPHKASEAHIMVSKKFLTLFRTGKLDPFILDDVPEVNTAA
;
A
#
# COMPACT_ATOMS: atom_id res chain seq x y z
N SER A 1 16.76 -13.00 2.04
CA SER A 1 16.20 -11.64 1.96
C SER A 1 17.34 -10.70 1.62
N VAL A 2 17.35 -10.12 0.42
CA VAL A 2 18.36 -9.14 0.02
C VAL A 2 18.14 -7.92 0.92
N LYS A 3 19.08 -7.61 1.80
CA LYS A 3 19.01 -6.39 2.61
C LYS A 3 19.14 -5.20 1.65
N ASP A 4 18.32 -4.17 1.84
CA ASP A 4 18.33 -2.86 1.17
C ASP A 4 19.65 -2.05 1.36
N SER A 5 20.75 -2.75 1.60
CA SER A 5 22.02 -2.30 2.18
C SER A 5 22.84 -1.35 1.32
N VAL A 6 22.54 -1.21 0.02
CA VAL A 6 23.38 -0.41 -0.90
C VAL A 6 22.81 0.99 -1.12
N VAL A 7 21.49 1.17 -0.99
CA VAL A 7 20.79 2.42 -1.32
C VAL A 7 20.03 3.01 -0.12
N GLY A 8 19.67 2.17 0.87
CA GLY A 8 18.90 2.59 2.04
C GLY A 8 17.40 2.61 1.78
N GLU A 9 16.59 2.31 2.80
CA GLU A 9 15.13 2.21 2.64
C GLU A 9 14.49 3.51 2.18
N GLU A 10 15.04 4.65 2.59
CA GLU A 10 14.53 5.98 2.21
C GLU A 10 14.61 6.23 0.71
N ARG A 11 15.77 6.00 0.10
CA ARG A 11 15.94 6.17 -1.35
C ARG A 11 15.11 5.17 -2.14
N ILE A 12 14.96 3.94 -1.66
CA ILE A 12 14.07 2.95 -2.31
C ILE A 12 12.61 3.41 -2.25
N ALA A 13 12.17 3.97 -1.12
CA ALA A 13 10.82 4.51 -1.00
C ALA A 13 10.60 5.71 -1.94
N GLN A 14 11.57 6.61 -2.06
CA GLN A 14 11.53 7.72 -3.02
C GLN A 14 11.43 7.22 -4.47
N TYR A 15 12.25 6.24 -4.86
CA TYR A 15 12.16 5.65 -6.20
C TYR A 15 10.80 4.98 -6.46
N LEU A 16 10.26 4.28 -5.46
CA LEU A 16 8.94 3.69 -5.58
C LEU A 16 7.86 4.77 -5.77
N LEU A 17 7.89 5.85 -4.98
CA LEU A 17 6.95 6.97 -5.15
C LEU A 17 7.08 7.62 -6.52
N ALA A 18 8.30 7.85 -7.00
CA ALA A 18 8.55 8.36 -8.34
C ALA A 18 7.89 7.48 -9.42
N VAL A 19 8.08 6.16 -9.34
CA VAL A 19 7.47 5.19 -10.26
C VAL A 19 5.94 5.19 -10.16
N LEU A 20 5.37 5.26 -8.96
CA LEU A 20 3.92 5.30 -8.78
C LEU A 20 3.31 6.58 -9.36
N ASN A 21 3.95 7.72 -9.12
CA ASN A 21 3.48 9.03 -9.58
C ASN A 21 3.54 9.15 -11.11
N THR A 22 4.68 8.82 -11.72
CA THR A 22 4.85 8.84 -13.19
C THR A 22 3.93 7.86 -13.91
N ARG A 23 3.62 6.71 -13.31
CA ARG A 23 2.65 5.75 -13.87
C ARG A 23 1.19 6.09 -13.58
N GLY A 24 0.91 7.15 -12.81
CA GLY A 24 -0.44 7.48 -12.37
C GLY A 24 -1.10 6.42 -11.50
N THR A 25 -0.34 5.49 -10.91
CA THR A 25 -0.87 4.36 -10.12
C THR A 25 -1.82 4.81 -8.99
N PRO A 26 -1.53 5.88 -8.23
CA PRO A 26 -2.45 6.37 -7.20
C PRO A 26 -3.84 6.75 -7.73
N LEU A 27 -3.95 7.17 -8.99
CA LEU A 27 -5.23 7.56 -9.61
C LEU A 27 -6.16 6.36 -9.80
N HIS A 28 -5.61 5.15 -9.97
CA HIS A 28 -6.38 3.92 -10.15
C HIS A 28 -6.99 3.40 -8.84
N TRP A 29 -6.44 3.78 -7.68
CA TRP A 29 -6.92 3.32 -6.37
C TRP A 29 -8.29 3.86 -5.96
N LYS A 30 -8.82 4.85 -6.68
CA LYS A 30 -10.16 5.39 -6.49
C LYS A 30 -11.25 4.31 -6.53
N HIS A 31 -11.10 3.30 -7.38
CA HIS A 31 -12.09 2.22 -7.57
C HIS A 31 -11.82 0.98 -6.70
N SER A 32 -10.56 0.69 -6.38
CA SER A 32 -10.16 -0.49 -5.59
C SER A 32 -10.66 -0.46 -4.14
N ASN A 33 -10.82 0.73 -3.55
CA ASN A 33 -11.36 0.87 -2.20
C ASN A 33 -12.85 0.50 -2.09
N ASN A 34 -13.65 0.75 -3.13
CA ASN A 34 -15.09 0.47 -3.09
C ASN A 34 -15.37 -1.05 -3.10
N ARG A 35 -14.60 -1.81 -3.88
CA ARG A 35 -14.75 -3.28 -4.00
C ARG A 35 -14.29 -4.03 -2.75
N ARG A 36 -13.24 -3.55 -2.05
CA ARG A 36 -12.75 -4.18 -0.80
C ARG A 36 -13.77 -4.08 0.34
N MET A 37 -14.56 -3.00 0.41
CA MET A 37 -15.56 -2.79 1.46
C MET A 37 -16.79 -3.71 1.32
N GLU A 38 -17.18 -4.07 0.10
CA GLU A 38 -18.35 -4.93 -0.16
C GLU A 38 -18.10 -6.43 0.04
N GLY A 39 -16.85 -6.89 -0.12
CA GLY A 39 -16.46 -8.30 0.02
C GLY A 39 -16.41 -8.82 1.47
N ILE A 40 -16.52 -7.93 2.46
CA ILE A 40 -16.50 -8.26 3.89
C ILE A 40 -17.93 -8.48 4.40
N ARG A 41 -18.70 -9.34 3.72
CA ARG A 41 -19.88 -9.98 4.30
C ARG A 41 -19.43 -11.33 4.85
N TYR A 42 -19.06 -11.35 6.13
CA TYR A 42 -18.74 -12.59 6.83
C TYR A 42 -20.00 -13.46 6.90
N GLU A 43 -20.03 -14.52 6.09
CA GLU A 43 -20.94 -15.64 6.31
C GLU A 43 -20.62 -16.28 7.68
N PRO A 44 -21.61 -16.53 8.54
CA PRO A 44 -21.38 -17.10 9.86
C PRO A 44 -20.84 -18.52 9.76
N GLU A 45 -19.76 -18.79 10.48
CA GLU A 45 -19.02 -20.07 10.51
C GLU A 45 -19.95 -21.27 10.78
N GLU A 46 -20.14 -22.14 9.77
CA GLU A 46 -20.66 -23.48 9.98
C GLU A 46 -19.64 -24.32 10.77
N LYS A 47 -20.11 -24.90 11.87
CA LYS A 47 -19.31 -25.75 12.77
C LYS A 47 -18.84 -27.01 12.05
N HIS A 48 -17.58 -27.06 11.66
CA HIS A 48 -16.94 -28.29 11.22
C HIS A 48 -16.27 -29.04 12.38
N ASP A 49 -16.65 -30.31 12.50
CA ASP A 49 -16.20 -31.31 13.48
C ASP A 49 -14.69 -31.61 13.31
N TYR A 50 -13.92 -31.53 14.38
CA TYR A 50 -12.45 -31.52 14.34
C TYR A 50 -11.85 -32.94 14.43
N ASN A 51 -10.96 -33.27 13.49
CA ASN A 51 -10.19 -34.52 13.47
C ASN A 51 -8.81 -34.34 14.12
N LEU A 52 -8.41 -35.25 15.00
CA LEU A 52 -7.25 -35.15 15.92
C LEU A 52 -5.87 -35.32 15.25
N LYS A 53 -5.77 -35.26 13.91
CA LYS A 53 -4.53 -35.52 13.14
C LYS A 53 -3.87 -34.28 12.53
N ASP A 54 -4.45 -33.09 12.65
CA ASP A 54 -3.94 -31.84 12.03
C ASP A 54 -2.93 -31.06 12.90
N LEU A 55 -1.90 -31.74 13.42
CA LEU A 55 -0.77 -31.13 14.14
C LEU A 55 0.22 -30.39 13.19
N ARG A 56 -0.29 -29.52 12.31
CA ARG A 56 0.53 -28.45 11.71
C ARG A 56 0.44 -27.23 12.64
N PRO A 57 1.50 -26.42 12.80
CA PRO A 57 1.38 -25.17 13.54
C PRO A 57 0.35 -24.29 12.84
N LYS A 58 -0.90 -24.32 13.34
CA LYS A 58 -1.95 -23.39 12.95
C LYS A 58 -1.41 -22.01 13.30
N LYS A 59 -0.98 -21.23 12.30
CA LYS A 59 -0.85 -19.79 12.45
C LYS A 59 -2.18 -19.34 13.05
N LYS A 60 -2.15 -18.76 14.25
CA LYS A 60 -3.36 -18.22 14.86
C LYS A 60 -4.02 -17.33 13.81
N PRO A 61 -5.32 -17.50 13.54
CA PRO A 61 -6.02 -16.59 12.64
C PRO A 61 -5.77 -15.16 13.18
N PRO A 62 -5.40 -14.22 12.30
CA PRO A 62 -5.10 -12.86 12.73
C PRO A 62 -6.31 -12.28 13.46
N ASN A 63 -6.06 -11.52 14.52
CA ASN A 63 -7.12 -10.85 15.26
C ASN A 63 -7.90 -9.94 14.30
N VAL A 64 -9.22 -10.03 14.30
CA VAL A 64 -10.11 -9.23 13.45
C VAL A 64 -9.80 -7.73 13.58
N SER A 65 -9.49 -7.27 14.79
CA SER A 65 -9.10 -5.87 15.05
C SER A 65 -7.79 -5.48 14.36
N ASP A 66 -6.82 -6.39 14.28
CA ASP A 66 -5.52 -6.12 13.64
C ASP A 66 -5.68 -6.07 12.11
N VAL A 67 -6.56 -6.90 11.56
CA VAL A 67 -6.90 -6.90 10.12
C VAL A 67 -7.55 -5.57 9.75
N LEU A 68 -8.59 -5.16 10.48
CA LEU A 68 -9.28 -3.88 10.25
C LEU A 68 -8.33 -2.68 10.40
N TYR A 69 -7.42 -2.71 11.37
CA TYR A 69 -6.43 -1.64 11.55
C TYR A 69 -5.47 -1.52 10.36
N ILE A 70 -5.00 -2.64 9.81
CA ILE A 70 -4.13 -2.64 8.63
C ILE A 70 -4.89 -2.18 7.40
N GLU A 71 -6.15 -2.58 7.23
CA GLU A 71 -7.00 -2.15 6.11
C GLU A 71 -7.27 -0.65 6.14
N ASP A 72 -7.65 -0.09 7.31
CA ASP A 72 -7.81 1.35 7.51
C ASP A 72 -6.53 2.13 7.14
N MET A 73 -5.38 1.65 7.63
CA MET A 73 -4.08 2.25 7.31
C MET A 73 -3.77 2.21 5.81
N VAL A 74 -4.05 1.09 5.14
CA VAL A 74 -3.81 0.93 3.69
C VAL A 74 -4.70 1.88 2.91
N THR A 75 -5.98 1.94 3.23
CA THR A 75 -6.94 2.86 2.62
C THR A 75 -6.50 4.31 2.77
N GLU A 76 -5.99 4.68 3.94
CA GLU A 76 -5.52 6.04 4.19
C GLU A 76 -4.24 6.37 3.41
N VAL A 77 -3.28 5.45 3.35
CA VAL A 77 -2.07 5.60 2.51
C VAL A 77 -2.45 5.79 1.04
N GLN A 78 -3.36 4.97 0.52
CA GLN A 78 -3.82 5.08 -0.87
C GLN A 78 -4.50 6.43 -1.14
N ARG A 79 -5.39 6.87 -0.24
CA ARG A 79 -6.05 8.18 -0.34
C ARG A 79 -5.05 9.32 -0.31
N THR A 80 -4.09 9.30 0.61
CA THR A 80 -3.05 10.32 0.72
C THR A 80 -2.26 10.46 -0.58
N LEU A 81 -1.86 9.35 -1.18
CA LEU A 81 -1.12 9.36 -2.45
C LEU A 81 -2.02 9.80 -3.63
N TYR A 82 -3.29 9.38 -3.64
CA TYR A 82 -4.26 9.84 -4.64
C TYR A 82 -4.46 11.36 -4.57
N PHE A 83 -4.73 11.91 -3.38
CA PHE A 83 -5.01 13.33 -3.21
C PHE A 83 -3.79 14.19 -3.53
N SER A 84 -2.62 13.84 -3.00
CA SER A 84 -1.38 14.57 -3.30
C SER A 84 -1.10 14.62 -4.80
N LEU A 85 -1.20 13.48 -5.51
CA LEU A 85 -0.97 13.45 -6.96
C LEU A 85 -2.09 14.17 -7.75
N SER A 86 -3.34 14.10 -7.30
CA SER A 86 -4.47 14.74 -8.01
C SER A 86 -4.49 16.26 -7.84
N GLU A 87 -4.04 16.76 -6.70
CA GLU A 87 -3.96 18.19 -6.39
C GLU A 87 -2.62 18.81 -6.82
N PHE A 88 -1.65 17.98 -7.21
CA PHE A 88 -0.36 18.42 -7.69
C PHE A 88 -0.49 19.19 -9.01
N GLY A 89 -0.09 20.46 -9.00
CA GLY A 89 -0.13 21.34 -10.18
C GLY A 89 1.15 21.35 -11.01
N GLY A 90 2.19 20.59 -10.63
CA GLY A 90 3.47 20.51 -11.32
C GLY A 90 3.56 19.37 -12.34
N ASP A 91 4.70 19.30 -13.04
CA ASP A 91 4.96 18.26 -14.04
C ASP A 91 5.72 17.08 -13.43
N VAL A 92 5.11 15.89 -13.41
CA VAL A 92 5.75 14.67 -12.87
C VAL A 92 6.93 14.17 -13.71
N GLU A 93 7.07 14.63 -14.96
CA GLU A 93 8.23 14.35 -15.82
C GLU A 93 9.40 15.31 -15.54
N ASN A 94 9.16 16.42 -14.83
CA ASN A 94 10.20 17.33 -14.37
C ASN A 94 10.78 16.85 -13.03
N GLU A 95 12.09 16.63 -12.98
CA GLU A 95 12.76 16.08 -11.80
C GLU A 95 12.58 16.94 -10.54
N ASN A 96 12.62 18.27 -10.66
CA ASN A 96 12.48 19.17 -9.50
C ASN A 96 11.05 19.16 -8.96
N ASP A 97 10.06 19.23 -9.86
CA ASP A 97 8.65 19.17 -9.51
C ASP A 97 8.32 17.82 -8.86
N LEU A 98 8.86 16.72 -9.42
CA LEU A 98 8.69 15.39 -8.87
C LEU A 98 9.35 15.22 -7.49
N GLU A 99 10.54 15.80 -7.28
CA GLU A 99 11.20 15.79 -5.97
C GLU A 99 10.34 16.52 -4.93
N CYS A 100 9.80 17.70 -5.26
CA CYS A 100 8.87 18.44 -4.39
C CYS A 100 7.61 17.63 -4.06
N LEU A 101 7.00 16.98 -5.05
CA LEU A 101 5.84 16.10 -4.82
C LEU A 101 6.18 14.95 -3.87
N ILE A 102 7.35 14.33 -4.02
CA ILE A 102 7.78 13.23 -3.17
C ILE A 102 7.97 13.70 -1.72
N GLU A 103 8.56 14.87 -1.50
CA GLU A 103 8.71 15.45 -0.16
C GLU A 103 7.34 15.69 0.51
N GLU A 104 6.39 16.31 -0.20
CA GLU A 104 5.02 16.51 0.27
C GLU A 104 4.32 15.17 0.61
N GLN A 105 4.52 14.15 -0.23
CA GLN A 105 3.99 12.82 0.01
C GLN A 105 4.60 12.17 1.25
N PHE A 106 5.89 12.37 1.54
CA PHE A 106 6.51 11.85 2.76
C PHE A 106 5.88 12.43 4.03
N GLU A 107 5.63 13.75 4.06
CA GLU A 107 4.95 14.41 5.18
C GLU A 107 3.52 13.91 5.36
N ALA A 108 2.79 13.75 4.25
CA ALA A 108 1.43 13.26 4.29
C ALA A 108 1.36 11.78 4.72
N LEU A 109 2.28 10.95 4.22
CA LEU A 109 2.41 9.53 4.60
C LEU A 109 2.78 9.38 6.08
N GLN A 110 3.57 10.29 6.65
CA GLN A 110 3.87 10.27 8.09
C GLN A 110 2.57 10.30 8.92
N LYS A 111 1.60 11.14 8.52
CA LYS A 111 0.29 11.25 9.16
C LYS A 111 -0.54 9.99 8.93
N ALA A 112 -0.62 9.51 7.68
CA ALA A 112 -1.38 8.29 7.33
C ALA A 112 -0.87 7.04 8.07
N LEU A 113 0.46 6.93 8.23
CA LEU A 113 1.11 5.81 8.91
C LEU A 113 1.16 5.97 10.44
N ARG A 114 0.56 7.05 10.97
CA ARG A 114 0.49 7.38 12.40
C ARG A 114 1.87 7.44 13.06
N ILE A 115 2.87 7.96 12.34
CA ILE A 115 4.24 8.13 12.84
C ILE A 115 4.30 9.47 13.59
N PRO A 116 4.86 9.50 14.82
CA PRO A 116 4.96 10.74 15.59
C PRO A 116 5.74 11.83 14.83
N HIS A 117 5.21 13.06 14.83
CA HIS A 117 5.79 14.20 14.11
C HIS A 117 7.20 14.59 14.60
N LYS A 118 7.52 14.31 15.87
CA LYS A 118 8.81 14.65 16.50
C LYS A 118 9.90 13.57 16.35
N ALA A 119 9.65 12.52 15.57
CA ALA A 119 10.64 11.45 15.38
C ALA A 119 11.79 11.99 14.52
N SER A 120 13.04 12.00 15.03
CA SER A 120 14.19 12.44 14.23
C SER A 120 14.46 11.56 13.02
N GLU A 121 13.87 10.37 12.97
CA GLU A 121 13.97 9.39 11.86
C GLU A 121 12.62 9.19 11.16
N ALA A 122 11.76 10.22 11.15
CA ALA A 122 10.41 10.14 10.56
C ALA A 122 10.40 9.58 9.15
N HIS A 123 11.27 10.07 8.25
CA HIS A 123 11.35 9.60 6.86
C HIS A 123 11.77 8.14 6.76
N ILE A 124 12.74 7.70 7.57
CA ILE A 124 13.18 6.29 7.62
C ILE A 124 12.02 5.40 8.09
N MET A 125 11.26 5.84 9.10
CA MET A 125 10.11 5.10 9.60
C MET A 125 8.97 5.01 8.58
N VAL A 126 8.69 6.13 7.87
CA VAL A 126 7.74 6.19 6.76
C VAL A 126 8.14 5.18 5.70
N SER A 127 9.40 5.25 5.25
CA SER A 127 9.96 4.39 4.22
C SER A 127 9.82 2.91 4.56
N LYS A 128 10.23 2.51 5.77
CA LYS A 128 10.11 1.11 6.22
C LYS A 128 8.68 0.61 6.23
N LYS A 129 7.74 1.39 6.77
CA LYS A 129 6.32 1.02 6.82
C LYS A 129 5.70 0.98 5.43
N PHE A 130 5.94 2.01 4.62
CA PHE A 130 5.45 2.09 3.25
C PHE A 130 5.94 0.92 2.39
N LEU A 131 7.26 0.65 2.40
CA LEU A 131 7.84 -0.49 1.70
C LEU A 131 7.32 -1.84 2.23
N THR A 132 7.02 -1.94 3.53
CA THR A 132 6.41 -3.16 4.09
C THR A 132 5.01 -3.39 3.51
N LEU A 133 4.16 -2.35 3.44
CA LEU A 133 2.83 -2.45 2.83
C LEU A 133 2.91 -2.82 1.35
N PHE A 134 3.88 -2.25 0.63
CA PHE A 134 4.15 -2.57 -0.77
C PHE A 134 4.58 -4.04 -0.95
N ARG A 135 5.62 -4.48 -0.24
CA ARG A 135 6.19 -5.84 -0.34
C ARG A 135 5.22 -6.94 0.08
N THR A 136 4.26 -6.61 0.94
CA THR A 136 3.22 -7.56 1.38
C THR A 136 1.98 -7.54 0.47
N GLY A 137 2.02 -6.80 -0.64
CA GLY A 137 0.92 -6.71 -1.62
C GLY A 137 -0.34 -6.02 -1.06
N LYS A 138 -0.20 -5.24 0.01
CA LYS A 138 -1.35 -4.62 0.68
C LYS A 138 -1.83 -3.37 -0.06
N LEU A 139 -0.91 -2.60 -0.63
CA LEU A 139 -1.20 -1.37 -1.37
C LEU A 139 -1.86 -1.62 -2.72
N ASP A 140 -1.54 -2.70 -3.41
CA ASP A 140 -2.32 -3.19 -4.54
C ASP A 140 -1.90 -4.62 -4.89
N PRO A 141 -2.82 -5.57 -5.11
CA PRO A 141 -2.50 -6.82 -5.78
C PRO A 141 -2.05 -6.64 -7.25
N PHE A 142 -2.32 -5.50 -7.89
CA PHE A 142 -2.16 -5.28 -9.34
C PHE A 142 -1.06 -4.29 -9.73
N ILE A 143 0.20 -4.58 -9.36
CA ILE A 143 1.36 -3.96 -10.05
C ILE A 143 1.83 -4.87 -11.20
N LEU A 144 1.17 -6.00 -11.40
CA LEU A 144 1.31 -6.82 -12.61
C LEU A 144 0.38 -6.22 -13.64
N ASP A 145 0.94 -5.76 -14.76
CA ASP A 145 0.26 -5.15 -15.90
C ASP A 145 -1.14 -5.74 -16.12
N ASP A 146 -2.14 -4.87 -16.33
CA ASP A 146 -3.42 -5.30 -16.89
C ASP A 146 -3.13 -6.02 -18.21
N VAL A 147 -3.27 -7.34 -18.21
CA VAL A 147 -3.19 -8.14 -19.44
C VAL A 147 -4.34 -7.64 -20.31
N PRO A 148 -4.08 -7.11 -21.51
CA PRO A 148 -5.15 -6.62 -22.36
C PRO A 148 -6.16 -7.73 -22.58
N GLU A 149 -7.42 -7.48 -22.22
CA GLU A 149 -8.50 -8.42 -22.50
C GLU A 149 -8.50 -8.66 -24.01
N VAL A 150 -8.15 -9.88 -24.40
CA VAL A 150 -8.22 -10.29 -25.79
C VAL A 150 -9.69 -10.25 -26.17
N ASN A 151 -10.09 -9.16 -26.84
CA ASN A 151 -11.35 -9.07 -27.54
C ASN A 151 -11.37 -10.20 -28.57
N THR A 152 -11.92 -11.34 -28.19
CA THR A 152 -12.31 -12.40 -29.12
C THR A 152 -13.58 -11.90 -29.82
N ALA A 153 -13.37 -11.05 -30.82
CA ALA A 153 -14.38 -10.79 -31.82
C ALA A 153 -14.62 -12.11 -32.58
N ALA A 154 -15.86 -12.59 -32.48
CA ALA A 154 -16.39 -13.78 -33.16
C ALA A 154 -16.44 -13.61 -34.68
#